data_AF-A0A7Y1UTT5-F1
#
_entry.id   AF-A0A7Y1UTT5-F1
#
_cell.length_a   1.000
_cell.length_b   1.000
_cell.length_c   1.000
_cell.angle_alpha   90.00
_cell.angle_beta   90.00
_cell.angle_gamma   90.00
#
_symmetry.space_group_name_H-M   'P 1'
#
loop_
_entity.id
_entity.type
_entity.pdbx_description
1 polymer ?
#
loop_
_entity_poly.entity_id
_entity_poly.type
_entity_poly.pdbx_seq_one_letter_code
_entity_poly.pdbx_strand_id
1 'polypeptide(L)'
;AWTIPKGELEDGEDPLRAAAPEFTDETGETVDIEAAHTLGSVRQKSGKRVLAWAVEGDLDPGQLRSNAFTIEWPPRSGHQAEFAEIDRVAWLEPDLARKKLNPAQEPFVDRLIDWATG
;
A
#
# COMPACT_ATOMS: atom_id res chain seq x y z
N ALA A 1 7.39 5.35 -8.03
CA ALA A 1 7.20 3.92 -8.38
C ALA A 1 5.93 3.46 -7.68
N TRP A 2 5.08 2.60 -8.28
CA TRP A 2 3.82 2.20 -7.65
C TRP A 2 4.05 1.03 -6.67
N THR A 3 3.27 1.00 -5.58
CA THR A 3 3.23 -0.07 -4.59
C THR A 3 1.80 -0.23 -4.08
N ILE A 4 1.49 -1.35 -3.45
CA ILE A 4 0.33 -1.44 -2.55
C ILE A 4 0.55 -0.57 -1.30
N PRO A 5 -0.53 -0.04 -0.67
CA PRO A 5 -0.49 0.56 0.66
C PRO A 5 0.15 -0.39 1.68
N LYS A 6 1.08 0.11 2.51
CA LYS A 6 1.84 -0.74 3.45
C LYS A 6 2.62 0.11 4.47
N GLY A 7 2.60 -0.32 5.72
CA GLY A 7 3.35 0.30 6.81
C GLY A 7 4.59 -0.49 7.19
N GLU A 8 5.35 0.04 8.15
CA GLU A 8 6.33 -0.75 8.89
C GLU A 8 5.62 -1.62 9.94
N LEU A 9 6.26 -2.72 10.30
CA LEU A 9 5.73 -3.66 11.30
C LEU A 9 6.69 -3.69 12.48
N GLU A 10 6.19 -3.41 13.68
CA GLU A 10 6.99 -3.50 14.90
C GLU A 10 7.05 -4.92 15.46
N ASP A 11 8.07 -5.18 16.27
CA ASP A 11 8.28 -6.51 16.86
C ASP A 11 7.13 -6.88 17.81
N GLY A 12 6.45 -7.99 17.50
CA GLY A 12 5.36 -8.53 18.31
C GLY A 12 3.97 -8.04 17.92
N GLU A 13 3.86 -7.18 16.92
CA GLU A 13 2.56 -6.77 16.36
C GLU A 13 1.93 -7.86 15.49
N ASP A 14 0.60 -7.87 15.43
CA ASP A 14 -0.12 -8.66 14.44
C ASP A 14 -0.05 -7.94 13.07
N PRO A 15 0.50 -8.60 12.03
CA PRO A 15 0.75 -7.92 10.76
C PRO A 15 -0.49 -7.36 10.05
N LEU A 16 -1.64 -8.02 10.16
CA LEU A 16 -2.87 -7.55 9.54
C LEU A 16 -3.45 -6.35 10.31
N ARG A 17 -3.42 -6.43 11.65
CA ARG A 17 -3.86 -5.31 12.50
C ARG A 17 -2.95 -4.08 12.40
N ALA A 18 -1.65 -4.26 12.13
CA ALA A 18 -0.73 -3.15 11.87
C ALA A 18 -0.96 -2.53 10.48
N ALA A 19 -1.33 -3.32 9.47
CA ALA A 19 -1.53 -2.83 8.10
C ALA A 19 -2.82 -1.99 7.92
N ALA A 20 -3.87 -2.23 8.72
CA ALA A 20 -5.16 -1.56 8.54
C ALA A 20 -5.18 -0.06 8.92
N PRO A 21 -4.57 0.37 10.05
CA PRO A 21 -4.38 1.79 10.35
C PRO A 21 -3.58 2.48 9.25
N GLU A 22 -2.50 1.87 8.76
CA GLU A 22 -1.72 2.43 7.66
C GLU A 22 -2.56 2.64 6.40
N PHE A 23 -3.34 1.63 5.99
CA PHE A 23 -4.23 1.76 4.84
C PHE A 23 -5.18 2.97 5.01
N THR A 24 -5.69 3.17 6.23
CA THR A 24 -6.58 4.30 6.55
C THR A 24 -5.84 5.63 6.49
N ASP A 25 -4.61 5.70 7.01
CA ASP A 25 -3.77 6.91 7.01
C ASP A 25 -3.28 7.28 5.60
N GLU A 26 -3.05 6.28 4.76
CA GLU A 26 -2.57 6.42 3.40
C GLU A 26 -3.71 6.75 2.41
N THR A 27 -4.90 6.18 2.61
CA THR A 27 -6.02 6.28 1.66
C THR A 27 -7.17 7.17 2.14
N GLY A 28 -7.36 7.30 3.46
CA GLY A 28 -8.52 7.92 4.09
C GLY A 28 -9.72 6.97 4.27
N GLU A 29 -9.62 5.71 3.83
CA GLU A 29 -10.69 4.73 3.91
C GLU A 29 -10.37 3.59 4.88
N THR A 30 -11.39 3.06 5.55
CA THR A 30 -11.23 1.93 6.48
C THR A 30 -11.55 0.62 5.79
N VAL A 31 -10.87 -0.46 6.19
CA VAL A 31 -11.09 -1.82 5.68
C VAL A 31 -11.64 -2.74 6.77
N ASP A 32 -12.49 -3.68 6.35
CA ASP A 32 -12.90 -4.78 7.21
C ASP A 32 -11.81 -5.87 7.24
N ILE A 33 -11.03 -5.87 8.32
CA ILE A 33 -9.94 -6.84 8.50
C ILE A 33 -10.46 -8.27 8.72
N GLU A 34 -11.71 -8.46 9.13
CA GLU A 34 -12.27 -9.81 9.32
C GLU A 34 -12.56 -10.49 7.99
N ALA A 35 -12.82 -9.70 6.94
CA ALA A 35 -13.00 -10.16 5.57
C ALA A 35 -11.67 -10.32 4.80
N ALA A 36 -10.53 -10.06 5.43
CA ALA A 36 -9.24 -10.04 4.74
C ALA A 36 -8.77 -11.45 4.32
N HIS A 37 -8.47 -11.61 3.03
CA HIS A 37 -7.83 -12.80 2.48
C HIS A 37 -6.31 -12.63 2.41
N THR A 38 -5.53 -13.61 2.88
CA THR A 38 -4.06 -13.51 2.80
C THR A 38 -3.55 -13.76 1.38
N LEU A 39 -2.73 -12.84 0.87
CA LEU A 39 -1.98 -13.02 -0.37
C LEU A 39 -0.56 -13.52 -0.11
N GLY A 40 -0.25 -13.95 1.12
CA GLY A 40 1.06 -14.42 1.53
C GLY A 40 2.10 -13.30 1.62
N SER A 41 3.36 -13.62 1.27
CA SER A 41 4.46 -12.65 1.32
C SER A 41 5.35 -12.68 0.08
N VAL A 42 6.14 -11.62 -0.08
CA VAL A 42 7.20 -11.49 -1.10
C VAL A 42 8.45 -10.87 -0.47
N ARG A 43 9.60 -11.05 -1.12
CA ARG A 43 10.88 -10.42 -0.71
C ARG A 43 11.31 -9.42 -1.77
N GLN A 44 11.54 -8.18 -1.35
CA GLN A 44 12.03 -7.12 -2.23
C GLN A 44 13.55 -7.17 -2.40
N LYS A 45 14.07 -6.48 -3.43
CA LYS A 45 15.52 -6.36 -3.69
C LYS A 45 16.30 -5.75 -2.52
N SER A 46 15.66 -4.89 -1.73
CA SER A 46 16.24 -4.32 -0.49
C SER A 46 16.45 -5.35 0.62
N GLY A 47 15.91 -6.56 0.46
CA GLY A 47 15.90 -7.61 1.48
C GLY A 47 14.64 -7.58 2.36
N LYS A 48 13.88 -6.47 2.38
CA LYS A 48 12.62 -6.35 3.12
C LYS A 48 11.60 -7.42 2.67
N ARG A 49 10.87 -7.99 3.64
CA ARG A 49 9.73 -8.89 3.40
C ARG A 49 8.44 -8.07 3.49
N VAL A 50 7.56 -8.22 2.51
CA VAL A 50 6.22 -7.61 2.52
C VAL A 50 5.19 -8.73 2.65
N LEU A 51 4.27 -8.56 3.58
CA LEU A 51 3.06 -9.38 3.70
C LEU A 51 1.91 -8.58 3.09
N ALA A 52 0.97 -9.26 2.44
CA ALA A 52 -0.17 -8.60 1.82
C ALA A 52 -1.46 -9.39 2.06
N TRP A 53 -2.56 -8.65 2.06
CA TRP A 53 -3.92 -9.15 2.16
C TRP A 53 -4.78 -8.45 1.10
N ALA A 54 -5.88 -9.10 0.75
CA ALA A 54 -6.93 -8.55 -0.10
C ALA A 54 -8.20 -8.38 0.73
N VAL A 55 -8.90 -7.28 0.51
CA VAL A 55 -10.23 -7.01 1.04
C VAL A 55 -11.08 -6.53 -0.13
N GLU A 56 -12.30 -7.05 -0.25
CA GLU A 56 -13.25 -6.57 -1.24
C GLU A 56 -13.75 -5.17 -0.84
N GLY A 57 -13.76 -4.23 -1.78
CA GLY A 57 -14.18 -2.86 -1.53
C GLY A 57 -14.25 -2.02 -2.80
N ASP A 58 -14.95 -0.90 -2.71
CA ASP A 58 -15.14 0.06 -3.81
C ASP A 58 -14.49 1.40 -3.45
N LEU A 59 -13.17 1.35 -3.19
CA LEU A 59 -12.38 2.53 -2.82
C LEU A 59 -12.49 3.58 -3.92
N ASP A 60 -12.77 4.84 -3.56
CA ASP A 60 -12.86 5.95 -4.51
C ASP A 60 -11.53 6.71 -4.55
N PRO A 61 -10.71 6.58 -5.62
CA PRO A 61 -9.45 7.30 -5.71
C PRO A 61 -9.60 8.82 -5.68
N GLY A 62 -10.81 9.35 -5.97
CA GLY A 62 -11.13 10.77 -5.86
C GLY A 62 -11.27 11.28 -4.43
N GLN A 63 -11.42 10.39 -3.45
CA GLN A 63 -11.54 10.71 -2.03
C GLN A 63 -10.24 10.54 -1.23
N LEU A 64 -9.14 10.21 -1.91
CA LEU A 64 -7.82 10.03 -1.32
C LEU A 64 -7.48 11.13 -0.31
N ARG A 65 -7.26 10.73 0.95
CA ARG A 65 -6.68 11.58 1.99
C ARG A 65 -5.45 10.89 2.57
N SER A 66 -4.29 11.21 2.00
CA SER A 66 -3.00 10.75 2.50
C SER A 66 -2.45 11.72 3.52
N ASN A 67 -1.84 11.19 4.58
CA ASN A 67 -1.03 11.97 5.51
C ASN A 67 0.09 12.74 4.78
N ALA A 68 0.54 13.82 5.41
CA ALA A 68 1.62 14.64 4.88
C ALA A 68 2.84 14.60 5.78
N PHE A 69 4.01 14.71 5.17
CA PHE A 69 5.29 14.82 5.86
C PHE A 69 5.96 16.14 5.51
N THR A 70 6.70 16.69 6.48
CA THR A 70 7.44 17.94 6.32
C THR A 70 8.93 17.68 6.12
N ILE A 71 9.52 18.28 5.09
CA ILE A 71 10.97 18.27 4.86
C ILE A 71 11.49 19.65 4.50
N GLU A 72 12.80 19.82 4.66
CA GLU A 72 13.47 21.00 4.12
C GLU A 72 13.54 20.93 2.59
N TRP A 73 12.95 21.91 1.90
CA TRP A 73 12.93 21.96 0.45
C TRP A 73 12.96 23.40 -0.10
N PRO A 74 13.83 23.72 -1.08
CA PRO A 74 14.90 22.89 -1.64
C PRO A 74 15.97 22.50 -0.61
N PRO A 75 16.79 21.46 -0.85
CA PRO A 75 17.79 21.01 0.12
C PRO A 75 18.79 22.12 0.49
N ARG A 76 19.07 22.29 1.80
CA ARG A 76 19.97 23.31 2.39
C ARG A 76 19.47 24.76 2.24
N SER A 77 18.17 24.96 2.04
CA SER A 77 17.55 26.28 1.97
C SER A 77 17.05 26.83 3.31
N GLY A 78 16.92 25.99 4.34
CA GLY A 78 16.27 26.31 5.62
C GLY A 78 14.74 26.44 5.55
N HIS A 79 14.12 26.27 4.37
CA HIS A 79 12.68 26.36 4.20
C HIS A 79 12.03 24.99 4.41
N GLN A 80 10.99 24.92 5.25
CA GLN A 80 10.18 23.73 5.42
C GLN A 80 9.04 23.72 4.39
N ALA A 81 8.80 22.57 3.78
CA ALA A 81 7.69 22.32 2.88
C ALA A 81 7.01 21.00 3.25
N GLU A 82 5.69 20.96 3.06
CA GLU A 82 4.85 19.81 3.34
C GLU A 82 4.47 19.10 2.03
N PHE A 83 4.52 17.77 2.04
CA PHE A 83 4.20 16.91 0.91
C PHE A 83 3.32 15.76 1.37
N ALA A 84 2.34 15.36 0.56
CA ALA A 84 1.58 14.13 0.81
C ALA A 84 2.49 12.91 0.66
N GLU A 85 2.28 11.91 1.51
CA GLU A 85 2.99 10.62 1.45
C GLU A 85 2.63 9.85 0.17
N ILE A 86 1.35 9.87 -0.19
CA ILE A 86 0.85 9.33 -1.46
C ILE A 86 0.34 10.47 -2.33
N ASP A 87 0.90 10.56 -3.53
CA ASP A 87 0.50 11.51 -4.57
C ASP A 87 -0.73 11.05 -5.35
N ARG A 88 -0.91 9.72 -5.49
CA ARG A 88 -2.04 9.12 -6.21
C ARG A 88 -2.31 7.67 -5.80
N VAL A 89 -3.59 7.33 -5.69
CA VAL A 89 -4.12 5.96 -5.69
C VAL A 89 -4.87 5.73 -7.01
N ALA A 90 -4.91 4.48 -7.49
CA ALA A 90 -5.68 4.11 -8.67
C ALA A 90 -6.03 2.62 -8.67
N TRP A 91 -7.25 2.30 -9.10
CA TRP A 91 -7.58 0.97 -9.60
C TRP A 91 -6.95 0.75 -10.97
N LEU A 92 -6.38 -0.43 -11.17
CA LEU A 92 -5.67 -0.78 -12.39
C LEU A 92 -6.07 -2.19 -12.83
N GLU A 93 -6.21 -2.38 -14.14
CA GLU A 93 -6.31 -3.71 -14.73
C GLU A 93 -5.08 -4.56 -14.35
N PRO A 94 -5.23 -5.87 -14.10
CA PRO A 94 -4.14 -6.71 -13.60
C PRO A 94 -2.85 -6.64 -14.44
N ASP A 95 -2.97 -6.65 -15.77
CA ASP A 95 -1.82 -6.58 -16.69
C ASP A 95 -1.06 -5.25 -16.59
N LEU A 96 -1.78 -4.17 -16.28
CA LEU A 96 -1.17 -2.86 -16.08
C LEU A 96 -0.58 -2.74 -14.67
N ALA A 97 -1.25 -3.29 -13.66
CA ALA A 97 -0.77 -3.33 -12.28
C ALA A 97 0.60 -4.01 -12.20
N ARG A 98 0.76 -5.18 -12.83
CA ARG A 98 2.06 -5.89 -12.88
C ARG A 98 3.19 -5.03 -13.45
N LYS A 99 2.92 -4.25 -14.50
CA LYS A 99 3.94 -3.39 -15.15
C LYS A 99 4.30 -2.15 -14.34
N LYS A 100 3.40 -1.68 -13.47
CA LYS A 100 3.58 -0.43 -12.71
C LYS A 100 4.11 -0.65 -11.30
N LEU A 101 3.69 -1.74 -10.66
CA LEU A 101 4.07 -2.09 -9.31
C LEU A 101 5.58 -2.32 -9.19
N ASN A 102 6.08 -2.24 -7.97
CA ASN A 102 7.38 -2.81 -7.65
C ASN A 102 7.41 -4.27 -8.15
N PRO A 103 8.41 -4.69 -8.95
CA PRO A 103 8.41 -6.02 -9.56
C PRO A 103 8.32 -7.18 -8.56
N ALA A 104 8.78 -6.97 -7.32
CA ALA A 104 8.67 -7.97 -6.26
C ALA A 104 7.21 -8.20 -5.80
N GLN A 105 6.30 -7.26 -6.06
CA GLN A 105 4.88 -7.33 -5.68
C GLN A 105 3.99 -7.88 -6.79
N GLU A 106 4.50 -8.09 -8.01
CA GLU A 106 3.74 -8.70 -9.12
C GLU A 106 3.03 -10.01 -8.71
N PRO A 107 3.65 -10.93 -7.92
CA PRO A 107 2.97 -12.16 -7.50
C PRO A 107 1.71 -11.95 -6.66
N PHE A 108 1.53 -10.78 -6.03
CA PHE A 108 0.29 -10.48 -5.30
C PHE A 108 -0.90 -10.29 -6.26
N VAL A 109 -0.66 -9.75 -7.46
CA VAL A 109 -1.71 -9.59 -8.47
C VAL A 109 -2.20 -10.96 -8.95
N ASP A 110 -1.28 -11.90 -9.18
CA ASP A 110 -1.64 -13.25 -9.60
C ASP A 110 -2.46 -13.97 -8.51
N ARG A 111 -1.99 -13.91 -7.25
CA ARG A 111 -2.71 -14.51 -6.11
C ARG A 111 -4.08 -13.87 -5.88
N LEU A 112 -4.21 -12.56 -6.12
CA LEU A 112 -5.49 -11.85 -6.02
C LEU A 112 -6.48 -12.37 -7.08
N ILE A 113 -6.03 -12.55 -8.33
CA ILE A 113 -6.87 -13.10 -9.40
C ILE A 113 -7.29 -14.53 -9.09
N ASP A 114 -6.34 -15.37 -8.65
CA ASP A 114 -6.64 -16.77 -8.29
C ASP A 114 -7.72 -16.84 -7.20
N TRP A 115 -7.66 -15.96 -6.20
CA TRP A 115 -8.68 -15.86 -5.16
C TRP A 115 -10.02 -15.31 -5.68
N ALA A 116 -10.00 -14.27 -6.51
CA ALA A 116 -11.22 -13.60 -6.97
C ALA A 116 -11.99 -14.39 -8.05
N THR A 117 -11.33 -15.33 -8.71
CA THR A 117 -11.91 -16.12 -9.83
C THR A 117 -12.06 -17.61 -9.54
N GLY A 118 -11.54 -18.09 -8.41
CA GLY A 118 -11.68 -19.46 -7.94
C GLY A 118 -12.91 -19.67 -7.08
#